data_AF-A0A3S4VC51-F1
#
_entry.id   AF-A0A3S4VC51-F1
#
_cell.length_a   1.000
_cell.length_b   1.000
_cell.length_c   1.000
_cell.angle_alpha   90.00
_cell.angle_beta   90.00
_cell.angle_gamma   90.00
#
_symmetry.space_group_name_H-M   'P 1'
#
loop_
_entity.id
_entity.type
_entity.pdbx_description
1 polymer ?
#
loop_
_entity_poly.entity_id
_entity_poly.type
_entity_poly.pdbx_seq_one_letter_code
_entity_poly.pdbx_strand_id
1 'polypeptide(L)'
;MVQELAWRDFFQNVWKQKGDEIFTDLIQPQEQVENHGIPTAILKGETGIQILDDALKTLYETGYLHNHLRMYLASVCCNIAHCHWSEPAKWLYSNLLDGDLASNHLSWQWVAGSFSSKKYFANQDNLNKYFGGTQKNTFLDVEYSELETLKTPEILKENAKFSLHTDLGDFETSSLDSRKTLLFTYYNLDPNWYDDEDFQRVLLLEPSFFEKHPVSKKVLDFAFELSKNIPDLKIFVGEFSALNQIISKENIYYKEHPTNNHFLGTREPRKSLPTLEGDFGSFFSYWKKIKKELQLEFESR
;
A
#
# COMPACT_ATOMS: atom_id res chain seq x y z
N MET A 1 3.47 9.69 14.91
CA MET A 1 2.02 9.85 14.71
C MET A 1 1.65 10.89 13.64
N VAL A 2 1.66 12.21 13.87
CA VAL A 2 1.17 13.19 12.85
C VAL A 2 1.99 13.15 11.55
N GLN A 3 3.31 13.01 11.65
CA GLN A 3 4.19 12.92 10.47
C GLN A 3 3.96 11.63 9.65
N GLU A 4 3.58 10.53 10.29
CA GLU A 4 3.26 9.26 9.58
C GLU A 4 1.95 9.41 8.81
N LEU A 5 0.95 10.07 9.40
CA LEU A 5 -0.29 10.44 8.70
C LEU A 5 -0.01 11.37 7.51
N ALA A 6 0.95 12.30 7.66
CA ALA A 6 1.37 13.17 6.57
C ALA A 6 2.08 12.41 5.44
N TRP A 7 2.83 11.34 5.73
CA TRP A 7 3.43 10.50 4.68
C TRP A 7 2.36 9.79 3.85
N ARG A 8 1.37 9.20 4.52
CA ARG A 8 0.21 8.60 3.84
C ARG A 8 -0.52 9.62 2.97
N ASP A 9 -0.81 10.80 3.52
CA ASP A 9 -1.53 11.85 2.78
C ASP A 9 -0.73 12.34 1.57
N PHE A 10 0.58 12.56 1.73
CA PHE A 10 1.48 12.91 0.64
C PHE A 10 1.42 11.91 -0.52
N PHE A 11 1.61 10.61 -0.25
CA PHE A 11 1.58 9.59 -1.30
C PHE A 11 0.22 9.48 -1.96
N GLN A 12 -0.86 9.62 -1.19
CA GLN A 12 -2.20 9.63 -1.74
C GLN A 12 -2.46 10.87 -2.61
N ASN A 13 -1.92 12.03 -2.26
CA ASN A 13 -1.99 13.23 -3.11
C ASN A 13 -1.22 13.03 -4.43
N VAL A 14 -0.08 12.32 -4.39
CA VAL A 14 0.63 11.91 -5.61
C VAL A 14 -0.25 10.98 -6.44
N TRP A 15 -0.89 9.97 -5.84
CA TRP A 15 -1.78 9.06 -6.57
C TRP A 15 -2.99 9.78 -7.18
N LYS A 16 -3.62 10.70 -6.45
CA LYS A 16 -4.71 11.53 -6.97
C LYS A 16 -4.29 12.32 -8.22
N GLN A 17 -3.06 12.83 -8.25
CA GLN A 17 -2.53 13.65 -9.34
C GLN A 17 -2.02 12.83 -10.53
N LYS A 18 -1.40 11.69 -10.26
CA LYS A 18 -0.69 10.86 -11.25
C LYS A 18 -1.51 9.65 -11.74
N GLY A 19 -2.59 9.32 -11.04
CA GLY A 19 -3.42 8.16 -11.37
C GLY A 19 -2.60 6.89 -11.45
N ASP A 20 -2.85 6.07 -12.48
CA ASP A 20 -2.20 4.78 -12.65
C ASP A 20 -0.70 4.86 -13.02
N GLU A 21 -0.14 6.05 -13.27
CA GLU A 21 1.31 6.21 -13.48
C GLU A 21 2.12 5.76 -12.24
N ILE A 22 1.52 5.75 -11.04
CA ILE A 22 2.18 5.22 -9.83
C ILE A 22 2.51 3.72 -9.92
N PHE A 23 1.94 2.99 -10.88
CA PHE A 23 2.24 1.59 -11.13
C PHE A 23 3.41 1.39 -12.11
N THR A 24 4.00 2.48 -12.59
CA THR A 24 5.19 2.53 -13.44
C THR A 24 6.29 3.35 -12.76
N ASP A 25 7.48 3.38 -13.37
CA ASP A 25 8.59 4.23 -12.92
C ASP A 25 8.21 5.71 -13.04
N LEU A 26 7.79 6.32 -11.91
CA LEU A 26 7.04 7.57 -11.94
C LEU A 26 7.87 8.80 -12.33
N ILE A 27 9.13 8.90 -11.89
CA ILE A 27 10.00 10.05 -12.20
C ILE A 27 11.03 9.69 -13.27
N GLN A 28 11.68 8.54 -13.11
CA GLN A 28 12.74 8.07 -13.98
C GLN A 28 12.83 6.55 -13.97
N PRO A 29 13.29 5.91 -15.06
CA PRO A 29 13.46 4.46 -15.10
C PRO A 29 14.31 3.94 -13.94
N GLN A 30 13.94 2.80 -13.35
CA GLN A 30 14.79 2.13 -12.38
C GLN A 30 16.10 1.68 -13.04
N GLU A 31 17.24 2.09 -12.48
CA GLU A 31 18.56 1.72 -13.00
C GLU A 31 19.00 0.33 -12.54
N GLN A 32 19.74 -0.39 -13.39
CA GLN A 32 20.32 -1.71 -13.10
C GLN A 32 19.27 -2.77 -12.77
N VAL A 33 18.21 -2.85 -13.58
CA VAL A 33 17.22 -3.93 -13.51
C VAL A 33 17.70 -5.11 -14.35
N GLU A 34 17.95 -6.24 -13.69
CA GLU A 34 18.35 -7.50 -14.33
C GLU A 34 17.19 -8.50 -14.44
N ASN A 35 16.17 -8.38 -13.57
CA ASN A 35 15.01 -9.26 -13.57
C ASN A 35 13.74 -8.53 -13.10
N HIS A 36 12.58 -9.08 -13.43
CA HIS A 36 11.27 -8.51 -13.03
C HIS A 36 10.54 -9.44 -12.06
N GLY A 37 11.26 -10.28 -11.32
CA GLY A 37 10.70 -11.17 -10.32
C GLY A 37 10.88 -10.62 -8.90
N ILE A 38 10.67 -11.49 -7.92
CA ILE A 38 11.12 -11.32 -6.54
C ILE A 38 12.06 -12.49 -6.20
N PRO A 39 13.16 -12.28 -5.44
CA PRO A 39 14.03 -13.37 -5.04
C PRO A 39 13.27 -14.43 -4.22
N THR A 40 13.47 -15.72 -4.53
CA THR A 40 12.76 -16.81 -3.85
C THR A 40 13.13 -16.89 -2.37
N ALA A 41 14.34 -16.49 -2.00
CA ALA A 41 14.77 -16.36 -0.60
C ALA A 41 13.92 -15.36 0.20
N ILE A 42 13.47 -14.26 -0.42
CA ILE A 42 12.58 -13.28 0.22
C ILE A 42 11.18 -13.88 0.40
N LEU A 43 10.67 -14.59 -0.61
CA LEU A 43 9.38 -15.27 -0.51
C LEU A 43 9.37 -16.31 0.62
N LYS A 44 10.47 -17.04 0.80
CA LYS A 44 10.58 -18.13 1.80
C LYS A 44 10.97 -17.65 3.20
N GLY A 45 11.50 -16.44 3.35
CA GLY A 45 12.10 -16.01 4.63
C GLY A 45 13.43 -16.70 4.92
N GLU A 46 14.24 -16.94 3.89
CA GLU A 46 15.48 -17.71 3.94
C GLU A 46 16.63 -16.92 3.30
N THR A 47 16.76 -15.64 3.65
CA THR A 47 17.81 -14.75 3.13
C THR A 47 19.17 -15.03 3.77
N GLY A 48 19.21 -15.73 4.90
CA GLY A 48 20.42 -15.90 5.70
C GLY A 48 20.73 -14.69 6.59
N ILE A 49 19.82 -13.70 6.63
CA ILE A 49 19.89 -12.53 7.51
C ILE A 49 18.78 -12.69 8.54
N GLN A 50 19.15 -13.04 9.77
CA GLN A 50 18.23 -13.46 10.82
C GLN A 50 17.10 -12.46 11.06
N ILE A 51 17.44 -11.16 11.13
CA ILE A 51 16.45 -10.08 11.33
C ILE A 51 15.45 -10.01 10.17
N LEU A 52 15.87 -10.21 8.93
CA LEU A 52 14.95 -10.20 7.79
C LEU A 52 14.10 -11.47 7.77
N ASP A 53 14.70 -12.61 8.05
CA ASP A 53 14.03 -13.90 8.03
C ASP A 53 12.94 -13.97 9.12
N ASP A 54 13.24 -13.51 10.34
CA ASP A 54 12.26 -13.39 11.43
C ASP A 54 11.16 -12.38 11.11
N ALA A 55 11.50 -11.30 10.41
CA ALA A 55 10.53 -10.29 9.99
C ALA A 55 9.59 -10.80 8.89
N LEU A 56 10.10 -11.59 7.95
CA LEU A 56 9.31 -12.23 6.90
C LEU A 56 8.35 -13.27 7.49
N LYS A 57 8.82 -14.06 8.46
CA LYS A 57 7.96 -14.94 9.25
C LYS A 57 6.86 -14.16 9.98
N THR A 58 7.24 -13.07 10.66
CA THR A 58 6.28 -12.20 11.37
C THR A 58 5.26 -11.58 10.41
N LEU A 59 5.67 -11.13 9.22
CA LEU A 59 4.77 -10.64 8.19
C LEU A 59 3.75 -11.71 7.79
N TYR A 60 4.19 -12.92 7.49
CA TYR A 60 3.26 -13.99 7.13
C TYR A 60 2.36 -14.43 8.29
N GLU A 61 2.81 -14.33 9.54
CA GLU A 61 2.03 -14.67 10.73
C GLU A 61 1.02 -13.59 11.12
N THR A 62 1.37 -12.30 10.98
CA THR A 62 0.60 -11.19 11.55
C THR A 62 0.01 -10.25 10.51
N GLY A 63 0.57 -10.23 9.30
CA GLY A 63 0.28 -9.24 8.27
C GLY A 63 0.86 -7.84 8.57
N TYR A 64 1.83 -7.75 9.50
CA TYR A 64 2.52 -6.51 9.82
C TYR A 64 4.02 -6.62 9.56
N LEU A 65 4.60 -5.52 9.05
CA LEU A 65 6.05 -5.37 8.90
C LEU A 65 6.47 -3.95 9.28
N HIS A 66 7.50 -3.81 10.11
CA HIS A 66 8.00 -2.49 10.51
C HIS A 66 8.55 -1.71 9.30
N ASN A 67 8.32 -0.39 9.25
CA ASN A 67 8.63 0.43 8.08
C ASN A 67 10.11 0.35 7.63
N HIS A 68 11.08 0.40 8.56
CA HIS A 68 12.49 0.22 8.19
C HIS A 68 12.76 -1.14 7.52
N LEU A 69 12.11 -2.22 7.96
CA LEU A 69 12.28 -3.54 7.35
C LEU A 69 11.66 -3.59 5.94
N ARG A 70 10.55 -2.88 5.71
CA ARG A 70 10.01 -2.68 4.35
C ARG A 70 11.06 -2.03 3.45
N MET A 71 11.72 -0.98 3.93
CA MET A 71 12.79 -0.29 3.18
C MET A 71 14.01 -1.19 2.95
N TYR A 72 14.37 -2.04 3.93
CA TYR A 72 15.54 -2.92 3.82
C TYR A 72 15.27 -4.07 2.85
N LEU A 73 14.08 -4.67 2.88
CA LEU A 73 13.66 -5.65 1.88
C LEU A 73 13.63 -5.03 0.48
N ALA A 74 13.15 -3.78 0.36
CA ALA A 74 13.19 -3.06 -0.91
C ALA A 74 14.61 -2.80 -1.41
N SER A 75 15.54 -2.44 -0.52
CA SER A 75 16.95 -2.29 -0.86
C SER A 75 17.56 -3.61 -1.32
N VAL A 76 17.29 -4.72 -0.61
CA VAL A 76 17.78 -6.05 -0.98
C VAL A 76 17.24 -6.48 -2.34
N CYS A 77 15.94 -6.34 -2.58
CA CYS A 77 15.33 -6.74 -3.86
C CYS A 77 15.80 -5.85 -5.03
N CYS A 78 15.70 -4.53 -4.88
CA CYS A 78 15.91 -3.61 -6.00
C CYS A 78 17.38 -3.30 -6.26
N ASN A 79 18.17 -3.11 -5.19
CA ASN A 79 19.49 -2.53 -5.30
C ASN A 79 20.62 -3.53 -5.08
N ILE A 80 20.35 -4.68 -4.45
CA ILE A 80 21.32 -5.79 -4.29
C ILE A 80 21.02 -6.95 -5.25
N ALA A 81 19.75 -7.30 -5.42
CA ALA A 81 19.32 -8.37 -6.33
C ALA A 81 18.90 -7.88 -7.72
N HIS A 82 18.96 -6.57 -7.96
CA HIS A 82 18.66 -5.95 -9.26
C HIS A 82 17.27 -6.33 -9.83
N CYS A 83 16.29 -6.56 -8.95
CA CYS A 83 14.91 -6.83 -9.33
C CYS A 83 14.16 -5.50 -9.58
N HIS A 84 13.26 -5.48 -10.56
CA HIS A 84 12.33 -4.36 -10.70
C HIS A 84 11.40 -4.27 -9.47
N TRP A 85 11.13 -3.07 -8.99
CA TRP A 85 10.40 -2.83 -7.73
C TRP A 85 8.95 -3.34 -7.74
N SER A 86 8.32 -3.45 -8.92
CA SER A 86 6.87 -3.69 -9.05
C SER A 86 6.40 -5.05 -8.51
N GLU A 87 7.14 -6.12 -8.82
CA GLU A 87 6.78 -7.48 -8.39
C GLU A 87 6.88 -7.65 -6.87
N PRO A 88 7.98 -7.26 -6.19
CA PRO A 88 8.05 -7.34 -4.74
C PRO A 88 7.14 -6.32 -4.04
N ALA A 89 6.84 -5.16 -4.65
CA ALA A 89 5.82 -4.25 -4.13
C ALA A 89 4.43 -4.91 -4.12
N LYS A 90 4.06 -5.64 -5.18
CA LYS A 90 2.80 -6.41 -5.25
C LYS A 90 2.75 -7.49 -4.18
N TRP A 91 3.83 -8.25 -4.00
CA TRP A 91 3.94 -9.25 -2.93
C TRP A 91 3.74 -8.64 -1.55
N LEU A 92 4.43 -7.54 -1.25
CA LEU A 92 4.34 -6.92 0.08
C LEU A 92 2.94 -6.37 0.34
N TYR A 93 2.37 -5.63 -0.62
CA TYR A 93 0.99 -5.12 -0.52
C TYR A 93 -0.02 -6.23 -0.20
N SER A 94 0.13 -7.38 -0.87
CA SER A 94 -0.80 -8.51 -0.72
C SER A 94 -0.80 -9.12 0.69
N ASN A 95 0.25 -8.88 1.48
CA ASN A 95 0.44 -9.47 2.80
C ASN A 95 0.28 -8.47 3.95
N LEU A 96 0.06 -7.18 3.66
CA LEU A 96 -0.02 -6.13 4.69
C LEU A 96 -1.47 -5.80 5.08
N LEU A 97 -1.77 -5.87 6.38
CA LEU A 97 -3.06 -5.42 6.92
C LEU A 97 -3.26 -3.90 6.76
N ASP A 98 -2.17 -3.14 6.81
CA ASP A 98 -2.12 -1.69 6.59
C ASP A 98 -1.72 -1.34 5.15
N GLY A 99 -1.90 -2.27 4.22
CA GLY A 99 -1.50 -2.14 2.82
C GLY A 99 -2.23 -1.01 2.09
N ASP A 100 -1.47 -0.01 1.67
CA ASP A 100 -1.94 1.11 0.86
C ASP A 100 -1.18 1.15 -0.47
N LEU A 101 -1.87 1.15 -1.61
CA LEU A 101 -1.21 1.05 -2.92
C LEU A 101 -0.25 2.21 -3.15
N ALA A 102 -0.67 3.46 -2.90
CA ALA A 102 0.19 4.63 -3.07
C ALA A 102 1.41 4.58 -2.15
N SER A 103 1.18 4.41 -0.83
CA SER A 103 2.26 4.41 0.15
C SER A 103 3.25 3.27 -0.10
N ASN A 104 2.76 2.09 -0.47
CA ASN A 104 3.62 0.95 -0.78
C ASN A 104 4.42 1.18 -2.07
N HIS A 105 3.75 1.41 -3.21
CA HIS A 105 4.41 1.47 -4.51
C HIS A 105 5.41 2.63 -4.59
N LEU A 106 5.04 3.81 -4.08
CA LEU A 106 5.93 4.98 -4.11
C LEU A 106 7.09 4.86 -3.12
N SER A 107 6.93 4.12 -2.01
CA SER A 107 8.06 3.81 -1.11
C SER A 107 9.06 2.84 -1.76
N TRP A 108 8.56 1.82 -2.47
CA TRP A 108 9.40 0.90 -3.23
C TRP A 108 10.18 1.64 -4.34
N GLN A 109 9.51 2.51 -5.10
CA GLN A 109 10.17 3.36 -6.09
C GLN A 109 11.16 4.34 -5.47
N TRP A 110 10.87 4.89 -4.29
CA TRP A 110 11.79 5.79 -3.59
C TRP A 110 13.10 5.08 -3.22
N VAL A 111 13.01 3.84 -2.72
CA VAL A 111 14.18 3.02 -2.39
C VAL A 111 14.96 2.61 -3.65
N ALA A 112 14.24 2.25 -4.72
CA ALA A 112 14.82 1.85 -6.00
C ALA A 112 15.41 3.03 -6.80
N GLY A 113 15.12 4.27 -6.43
CA GLY A 113 15.57 5.47 -7.14
C GLY A 113 14.74 5.83 -8.39
N SER A 114 13.54 5.25 -8.57
CA SER A 114 12.61 5.63 -9.65
C SER A 114 11.58 6.71 -9.25
N PHE A 115 11.48 7.00 -7.95
CA PHE A 115 10.74 8.14 -7.38
C PHE A 115 11.63 9.10 -6.57
N SER A 116 12.95 8.97 -6.69
CA SER A 116 13.93 9.81 -6.01
C SER A 116 15.21 9.92 -6.84
N SER A 117 16.05 10.92 -6.60
CA SER A 117 17.30 11.09 -7.36
C SER A 117 18.44 10.14 -6.94
N LYS A 118 18.24 9.31 -5.90
CA LYS A 118 19.28 8.44 -5.33
C LYS A 118 18.69 7.14 -4.79
N LYS A 119 19.37 6.02 -5.02
CA LYS A 119 19.05 4.72 -4.42
C LYS A 119 19.26 4.74 -2.91
N TYR A 120 18.44 3.98 -2.19
CA TYR A 120 18.60 3.73 -0.76
C TYR A 120 19.20 2.35 -0.51
N PHE A 121 20.22 2.28 0.34
CA PHE A 121 20.85 1.03 0.74
C PHE A 121 20.74 0.79 2.24
N ALA A 122 20.68 -0.48 2.63
CA ALA A 122 20.81 -0.91 4.02
C ALA A 122 21.89 -1.99 4.14
N ASN A 123 22.83 -1.80 5.06
CA ASN A 123 23.85 -2.81 5.39
C ASN A 123 23.52 -3.54 6.70
N GLN A 124 24.30 -4.57 7.03
CA GLN A 124 24.13 -5.37 8.25
C GLN A 124 24.17 -4.51 9.52
N ASP A 125 24.97 -3.44 9.55
CA ASP A 125 25.04 -2.52 10.69
C ASP A 125 23.74 -1.73 10.87
N ASN A 126 23.04 -1.36 9.80
CA ASN A 126 21.70 -0.79 9.92
C ASN A 126 20.74 -1.76 10.60
N LEU A 127 20.70 -3.02 10.17
CA LEU A 127 19.84 -4.04 10.78
C LEU A 127 20.18 -4.22 12.27
N ASN A 128 21.46 -4.42 12.58
CA ASN A 128 21.94 -4.59 13.94
C ASN A 128 21.58 -3.40 14.84
N LYS A 129 21.80 -2.17 14.36
CA LYS A 129 21.53 -0.94 15.12
C LYS A 129 20.05 -0.74 15.43
N TYR A 130 19.15 -0.95 14.46
CA TYR A 130 17.74 -0.61 14.62
C TYR A 130 16.89 -1.76 15.19
N PHE A 131 17.39 -2.99 15.16
CA PHE A 131 16.66 -4.18 15.61
C PHE A 131 17.39 -5.00 16.68
N GLY A 132 18.49 -4.47 17.24
CA GLY A 132 19.18 -5.08 18.37
C GLY A 132 19.96 -6.36 18.03
N GLY A 133 20.35 -6.53 16.76
CA GLY A 133 21.14 -7.68 16.30
C GLY A 133 22.65 -7.48 16.42
N THR A 134 23.39 -8.57 16.26
CA THR A 134 24.86 -8.58 16.19
C THR A 134 25.38 -9.50 15.08
N GLN A 135 24.52 -9.84 14.12
CA GLN A 135 24.90 -10.79 13.06
C GLN A 135 25.99 -10.18 12.18
N LYS A 136 26.92 -11.04 11.76
CA LYS A 136 28.07 -10.73 10.90
C LYS A 136 28.25 -11.82 9.84
N ASN A 137 29.10 -11.58 8.86
CA ASN A 137 29.38 -12.46 7.72
C ASN A 137 28.15 -12.75 6.84
N THR A 138 27.25 -11.78 6.69
CA THR A 138 26.15 -11.84 5.71
C THR A 138 26.55 -11.13 4.42
N PHE A 139 25.78 -11.27 3.35
CA PHE A 139 26.05 -10.52 2.12
C PHE A 139 25.84 -9.00 2.27
N LEU A 140 25.20 -8.54 3.37
CA LEU A 140 25.07 -7.12 3.71
C LEU A 140 26.14 -6.65 4.71
N ASP A 141 26.98 -7.55 5.23
CA ASP A 141 28.06 -7.21 6.18
C ASP A 141 29.29 -6.72 5.43
N VAL A 142 29.11 -5.61 4.72
CA VAL A 142 30.11 -4.89 3.93
C VAL A 142 30.07 -3.41 4.28
N GLU A 143 31.12 -2.67 3.89
CA GLU A 143 31.12 -1.22 4.07
C GLU A 143 30.02 -0.57 3.22
N TYR A 144 29.41 0.50 3.73
CA TYR A 144 28.26 1.12 3.06
C TYR A 144 28.60 1.60 1.64
N SER A 145 29.85 2.04 1.41
CA SER A 145 30.34 2.45 0.08
C SER A 145 30.48 1.31 -0.92
N GLU A 146 30.51 0.06 -0.48
CA GLU A 146 30.70 -1.10 -1.36
C GLU A 146 29.37 -1.62 -1.93
N LEU A 147 28.25 -1.33 -1.26
CA LEU A 147 26.91 -1.84 -1.60
C LEU A 147 26.48 -1.54 -3.03
N GLU A 148 26.82 -0.36 -3.56
CA GLU A 148 26.43 0.05 -4.92
C GLU A 148 27.10 -0.78 -6.02
N THR A 149 28.24 -1.40 -5.70
CA THR A 149 29.02 -2.23 -6.63
C THR A 149 29.01 -3.71 -6.26
N LEU A 150 28.25 -4.07 -5.22
CA LEU A 150 28.13 -5.44 -4.76
C LEU A 150 27.48 -6.29 -5.85
N LYS A 151 28.11 -7.43 -6.18
CA LYS A 151 27.50 -8.39 -7.11
C LYS A 151 26.31 -9.07 -6.44
N THR A 152 25.27 -9.37 -7.21
CA THR A 152 24.11 -10.15 -6.76
C THR A 152 24.56 -11.45 -6.06
N PRO A 153 24.29 -11.60 -4.75
CA PRO A 153 24.59 -12.82 -4.00
C PRO A 153 23.88 -14.04 -4.60
N GLU A 154 24.52 -15.22 -4.59
CA GLU A 154 23.94 -16.46 -5.17
C GLU A 154 22.54 -16.77 -4.62
N ILE A 155 22.31 -16.55 -3.32
CA ILE A 155 21.03 -16.79 -2.65
C ILE A 155 19.88 -15.92 -3.18
N LEU A 156 20.19 -14.80 -3.85
CA LEU A 156 19.19 -13.87 -4.40
C LEU A 156 18.99 -14.03 -5.92
N LYS A 157 19.77 -14.90 -6.59
CA LYS A 157 19.69 -15.05 -8.05
C LYS A 157 18.46 -15.80 -8.53
N GLU A 158 17.96 -16.75 -7.75
CA GLU A 158 16.71 -17.43 -8.06
C GLU A 158 15.54 -16.48 -7.79
N ASN A 159 14.73 -16.24 -8.80
CA ASN A 159 13.60 -15.33 -8.74
C ASN A 159 12.33 -15.97 -9.30
N ALA A 160 11.19 -15.53 -8.78
CA ALA A 160 9.87 -16.00 -9.17
C ALA A 160 8.93 -14.84 -9.48
N LYS A 161 7.89 -15.12 -10.26
CA LYS A 161 6.74 -14.24 -10.38
C LYS A 161 5.79 -14.48 -9.21
N PHE A 162 5.43 -13.41 -8.53
CA PHE A 162 4.48 -13.48 -7.43
C PHE A 162 3.06 -13.58 -8.02
N SER A 163 2.39 -14.67 -7.66
CA SER A 163 0.99 -14.87 -8.02
C SER A 163 0.19 -15.19 -6.77
N LEU A 164 -0.94 -14.50 -6.65
CA LEU A 164 -1.92 -14.67 -5.59
C LEU A 164 -3.29 -14.42 -6.19
N HIS A 165 -4.24 -15.25 -5.82
CA HIS A 165 -5.65 -15.05 -6.12
C HIS A 165 -6.38 -14.69 -4.83
N THR A 166 -7.10 -13.57 -4.85
CA THR A 166 -7.99 -13.19 -3.75
C THR A 166 -9.29 -13.96 -3.91
N ASP A 167 -9.60 -14.84 -2.97
CA ASP A 167 -10.85 -15.58 -2.98
C ASP A 167 -11.97 -14.73 -2.36
N LEU A 168 -13.00 -14.41 -3.15
CA LEU A 168 -14.20 -13.71 -2.71
C LEU A 168 -15.39 -14.67 -2.46
N GLY A 169 -15.19 -15.98 -2.60
CA GLY A 169 -16.24 -16.99 -2.52
C GLY A 169 -16.88 -17.11 -1.13
N ASP A 170 -16.19 -16.69 -0.08
CA ASP A 170 -16.71 -16.65 1.30
C ASP A 170 -17.76 -15.54 1.51
N PHE A 171 -17.94 -14.62 0.55
CA PHE A 171 -18.82 -13.47 0.67
C PHE A 171 -20.13 -13.67 -0.11
N GLU A 172 -21.26 -13.65 0.59
CA GLU A 172 -22.58 -13.72 -0.02
C GLU A 172 -23.10 -12.31 -0.41
N THR A 173 -23.49 -12.15 -1.68
CA THR A 173 -24.14 -10.93 -2.13
C THR A 173 -25.53 -10.78 -1.53
N SER A 174 -25.74 -9.68 -0.80
CA SER A 174 -27.01 -9.31 -0.18
C SER A 174 -27.99 -8.72 -1.20
N SER A 175 -29.29 -8.89 -0.96
CA SER A 175 -30.32 -8.19 -1.75
C SER A 175 -30.31 -6.69 -1.48
N LEU A 176 -30.21 -5.89 -2.55
CA LEU A 176 -30.19 -4.44 -2.48
C LEU A 176 -31.54 -3.85 -2.91
N ASP A 177 -31.92 -2.73 -2.29
CA ASP A 177 -33.05 -1.88 -2.74
C ASP A 177 -32.53 -0.67 -3.53
N SER A 178 -33.44 0.12 -4.10
CA SER A 178 -33.08 1.29 -4.93
C SER A 178 -32.96 2.60 -4.15
N ARG A 179 -32.95 2.59 -2.80
CA ARG A 179 -32.88 3.80 -1.97
C ARG A 179 -31.49 4.44 -2.01
N LYS A 180 -31.38 5.62 -1.39
CA LYS A 180 -30.09 6.29 -1.20
C LYS A 180 -29.10 5.34 -0.51
N THR A 181 -27.93 5.21 -1.10
CA THR A 181 -26.94 4.20 -0.74
C THR A 181 -25.57 4.82 -0.56
N LEU A 182 -24.94 4.53 0.58
CA LEU A 182 -23.53 4.78 0.84
C LEU A 182 -22.74 3.57 0.35
N LEU A 183 -21.86 3.81 -0.61
CA LEU A 183 -21.00 2.80 -1.20
C LEU A 183 -19.63 2.81 -0.50
N PHE A 184 -19.41 1.80 0.31
CA PHE A 184 -18.15 1.49 0.96
C PHE A 184 -17.28 0.63 0.03
N THR A 185 -15.97 0.75 0.18
CA THR A 185 -15.01 -0.03 -0.61
C THR A 185 -13.90 -0.55 0.31
N TYR A 186 -13.03 -1.40 -0.23
CA TYR A 186 -11.84 -1.90 0.48
C TYR A 186 -10.99 -0.78 1.12
N TYR A 187 -10.96 0.41 0.54
CA TYR A 187 -10.20 1.57 1.04
C TYR A 187 -11.00 2.54 1.92
N ASN A 188 -12.32 2.37 2.03
CA ASN A 188 -13.16 3.27 2.78
C ASN A 188 -14.18 2.50 3.61
N LEU A 189 -13.85 2.32 4.89
CA LEU A 189 -14.65 1.66 5.93
C LEU A 189 -14.85 2.61 7.13
N ASP A 190 -15.25 3.87 6.91
CA ASP A 190 -15.54 4.84 8.00
C ASP A 190 -16.90 4.54 8.63
N PRO A 191 -16.96 4.01 9.87
CA PRO A 191 -18.24 3.68 10.51
C PRO A 191 -19.07 4.92 10.87
N ASN A 192 -18.47 6.11 10.90
CA ASN A 192 -19.15 7.37 11.23
C ASN A 192 -19.63 8.13 9.99
N TRP A 193 -19.63 7.50 8.81
CA TRP A 193 -20.11 8.14 7.59
C TRP A 193 -21.64 8.06 7.54
N TYR A 194 -22.31 9.18 7.87
CA TYR A 194 -23.77 9.27 7.95
C TYR A 194 -24.38 8.19 8.86
N ASP A 195 -23.79 7.98 10.04
CA ASP A 195 -24.22 7.00 11.03
C ASP A 195 -25.63 7.28 11.59
N ASP A 196 -26.03 8.56 11.67
CA ASP A 196 -27.36 8.98 12.13
C ASP A 196 -28.43 9.14 11.03
N GLU A 197 -28.11 8.86 9.76
CA GLU A 197 -29.04 9.03 8.63
C GLU A 197 -29.54 7.69 8.04
N ASP A 198 -30.76 7.71 7.47
CA ASP A 198 -31.37 6.55 6.80
C ASP A 198 -30.80 6.35 5.39
N PHE A 199 -29.67 5.66 5.32
CA PHE A 199 -29.07 5.17 4.08
C PHE A 199 -28.97 3.65 4.08
N GLN A 200 -29.11 3.06 2.90
CA GLN A 200 -28.62 1.72 2.66
C GLN A 200 -27.08 1.75 2.64
N ARG A 201 -26.41 0.83 3.34
CA ARG A 201 -24.94 0.76 3.40
C ARG A 201 -24.48 -0.48 2.66
N VAL A 202 -23.64 -0.31 1.65
CA VAL A 202 -23.17 -1.41 0.80
C VAL A 202 -21.65 -1.40 0.72
N LEU A 203 -21.01 -2.49 1.13
CA LEU A 203 -19.61 -2.76 0.81
C LEU A 203 -19.54 -3.45 -0.55
N LEU A 204 -18.95 -2.74 -1.51
CA LEU A 204 -18.70 -3.24 -2.84
C LEU A 204 -17.34 -3.93 -2.90
N LEU A 205 -17.34 -5.20 -3.33
CA LEU A 205 -16.14 -6.00 -3.59
C LEU A 205 -16.09 -6.33 -5.09
N GLU A 206 -15.30 -5.58 -5.86
CA GLU A 206 -15.16 -5.78 -7.31
C GLU A 206 -14.09 -6.87 -7.60
N PRO A 207 -14.44 -7.99 -8.26
CA PRO A 207 -13.46 -9.00 -8.66
C PRO A 207 -12.31 -8.43 -9.48
N SER A 208 -12.58 -7.50 -10.41
CA SER A 208 -11.55 -6.85 -11.24
C SER A 208 -10.51 -6.08 -10.43
N PHE A 209 -10.91 -5.43 -9.33
CA PHE A 209 -10.00 -4.75 -8.40
C PHE A 209 -9.05 -5.76 -7.74
N PHE A 210 -9.57 -6.86 -7.23
CA PHE A 210 -8.79 -7.88 -6.54
C PHE A 210 -7.97 -8.78 -7.47
N GLU A 211 -8.30 -8.82 -8.76
CA GLU A 211 -7.44 -9.43 -9.80
C GLU A 211 -6.21 -8.54 -10.07
N LYS A 212 -6.41 -7.22 -10.18
CA LYS A 212 -5.31 -6.25 -10.40
C LYS A 212 -4.44 -6.09 -9.15
N HIS A 213 -5.06 -6.05 -7.97
CA HIS A 213 -4.43 -5.78 -6.68
C HIS A 213 -4.80 -6.86 -5.66
N PRO A 214 -4.28 -8.09 -5.83
CA PRO A 214 -4.65 -9.20 -4.97
C PRO A 214 -4.19 -8.97 -3.54
N VAL A 215 -4.94 -9.53 -2.60
CA VAL A 215 -4.62 -9.52 -1.17
C VAL A 215 -4.83 -10.91 -0.61
N SER A 216 -4.04 -11.27 0.41
CA SER A 216 -4.14 -12.58 1.05
C SER A 216 -5.47 -12.69 1.81
N LYS A 217 -5.92 -13.93 2.03
CA LYS A 217 -7.11 -14.19 2.83
C LYS A 217 -7.09 -13.45 4.17
N LYS A 218 -5.93 -13.41 4.83
CA LYS A 218 -5.73 -12.70 6.11
C LYS A 218 -6.03 -11.20 6.02
N VAL A 219 -5.53 -10.56 4.97
CA VAL A 219 -5.74 -9.13 4.73
C VAL A 219 -7.21 -8.85 4.43
N LEU A 220 -7.84 -9.71 3.62
CA LEU A 220 -9.26 -9.61 3.31
C LEU A 220 -10.15 -9.83 4.55
N ASP A 221 -9.86 -10.86 5.35
CA ASP A 221 -10.56 -11.17 6.59
C ASP A 221 -10.45 -10.00 7.57
N PHE A 222 -9.27 -9.38 7.70
CA PHE A 222 -9.08 -8.19 8.53
C PHE A 222 -9.94 -7.00 8.08
N ALA A 223 -9.95 -6.69 6.78
CA ALA A 223 -10.79 -5.64 6.23
C ALA A 223 -12.29 -5.94 6.48
N PHE A 224 -12.69 -7.20 6.37
CA PHE A 224 -14.05 -7.61 6.68
C PHE A 224 -14.40 -7.47 8.17
N GLU A 225 -13.51 -7.86 9.09
CA GLU A 225 -13.72 -7.64 10.53
C GLU A 225 -13.87 -6.15 10.86
N LEU A 226 -13.11 -5.27 10.22
CA LEU A 226 -13.28 -3.82 10.36
C LEU A 226 -14.66 -3.36 9.88
N SER A 227 -15.14 -3.91 8.77
CA SER A 227 -16.43 -3.55 8.17
C SER A 227 -17.63 -3.86 9.08
N LYS A 228 -17.50 -4.80 10.03
CA LYS A 228 -18.55 -5.12 11.02
C LYS A 228 -18.87 -3.97 11.98
N ASN A 229 -18.00 -2.95 12.06
CA ASN A 229 -18.27 -1.74 12.83
C ASN A 229 -19.26 -0.80 12.13
N ILE A 230 -19.68 -1.11 10.90
CA ILE A 230 -20.62 -0.31 10.11
C ILE A 230 -22.02 -0.96 10.25
N PRO A 231 -23.00 -0.27 10.88
CA PRO A 231 -24.32 -0.84 11.13
C PRO A 231 -25.05 -1.23 9.84
N ASP A 232 -25.71 -2.39 9.84
CA ASP A 232 -26.53 -2.88 8.73
C ASP A 232 -25.82 -2.93 7.36
N LEU A 233 -24.48 -3.09 7.37
CA LEU A 233 -23.68 -3.17 6.16
C LEU A 233 -24.03 -4.42 5.34
N LYS A 234 -24.50 -4.19 4.12
CA LYS A 234 -24.72 -5.23 3.12
C LYS A 234 -23.47 -5.44 2.29
N ILE A 235 -23.22 -6.67 1.87
CA ILE A 235 -22.09 -6.99 0.98
C ILE A 235 -22.63 -7.16 -0.43
N PHE A 236 -21.94 -6.59 -1.42
CA PHE A 236 -22.18 -6.86 -2.83
C PHE A 236 -20.89 -7.26 -3.50
N VAL A 237 -20.79 -8.52 -3.93
CA VAL A 237 -19.67 -9.04 -4.72
C VAL A 237 -20.04 -8.94 -6.19
N GLY A 238 -19.30 -8.11 -6.93
CA GLY A 238 -19.55 -7.85 -8.34
C GLY A 238 -19.01 -6.50 -8.76
N GLU A 239 -18.99 -6.25 -10.07
CA GLU A 239 -18.54 -4.96 -10.61
C GLU A 239 -19.53 -3.84 -10.30
N PHE A 240 -19.04 -2.60 -10.16
CA PHE A 240 -19.89 -1.42 -9.98
C PHE A 240 -20.98 -1.31 -11.05
N SER A 241 -20.66 -1.69 -12.29
CA SER A 241 -21.61 -1.66 -13.41
C SER A 241 -22.85 -2.53 -13.19
N ALA A 242 -22.73 -3.64 -12.45
CA ALA A 242 -23.86 -4.49 -12.07
C ALA A 242 -24.67 -3.88 -10.91
N LEU A 243 -23.99 -3.32 -9.91
CA LEU A 243 -24.65 -2.61 -8.80
C LEU A 243 -25.48 -1.42 -9.30
N ASN A 244 -24.94 -0.65 -10.26
CA ASN A 244 -25.59 0.52 -10.85
C ASN A 244 -26.81 0.17 -11.74
N GLN A 245 -27.05 -1.12 -12.03
CA GLN A 245 -28.32 -1.57 -12.64
C GLN A 245 -29.44 -1.73 -11.60
N ILE A 246 -29.07 -1.88 -10.32
CA ILE A 246 -30.01 -2.06 -9.19
C ILE A 246 -30.31 -0.70 -8.53
N ILE A 247 -29.28 0.12 -8.36
CA ILE A 247 -29.35 1.43 -7.71
C ILE A 247 -29.01 2.51 -8.73
N SER A 248 -29.91 3.47 -8.94
CA SER A 248 -29.66 4.58 -9.85
C SER A 248 -28.51 5.46 -9.33
N LYS A 249 -27.64 5.95 -10.22
CA LYS A 249 -26.49 6.81 -9.88
C LYS A 249 -26.86 8.02 -9.01
N GLU A 250 -28.06 8.59 -9.16
CA GLU A 250 -28.54 9.73 -8.37
C GLU A 250 -28.71 9.37 -6.88
N ASN A 251 -28.83 8.08 -6.56
CA ASN A 251 -28.96 7.55 -5.21
C ASN A 251 -27.64 6.99 -4.66
N ILE A 252 -26.56 6.97 -5.44
CA ILE A 252 -25.27 6.44 -5.00
C ILE A 252 -24.38 7.57 -4.47
N TYR A 253 -23.84 7.37 -3.29
CA TYR A 253 -22.86 8.24 -2.65
C TYR A 253 -21.60 7.42 -2.38
N TYR A 254 -20.42 7.96 -2.67
CA TYR A 254 -19.15 7.25 -2.49
C TYR A 254 -18.03 8.23 -2.12
N LYS A 255 -17.04 7.75 -1.36
CA LYS A 255 -15.85 8.55 -1.07
C LYS A 255 -14.88 8.59 -2.25
N GLU A 256 -14.30 9.77 -2.45
CA GLU A 256 -13.18 10.06 -3.31
C GLU A 256 -12.03 9.09 -3.02
N HIS A 257 -11.67 8.29 -4.02
CA HIS A 257 -10.46 7.48 -4.02
C HIS A 257 -10.06 7.17 -5.47
N PRO A 258 -8.76 7.11 -5.81
CA PRO A 258 -8.31 6.81 -7.18
C PRO A 258 -8.84 5.48 -7.75
N THR A 259 -9.13 4.49 -6.90
CA THR A 259 -9.72 3.20 -7.32
C THR A 259 -11.19 3.29 -7.71
N ASN A 260 -11.86 4.40 -7.40
CA ASN A 260 -13.31 4.56 -7.57
C ASN A 260 -13.64 5.52 -8.73
N ASN A 261 -12.67 5.81 -9.61
CA ASN A 261 -12.82 6.82 -10.68
C ASN A 261 -13.88 6.43 -11.73
N HIS A 262 -14.19 5.14 -11.88
CA HIS A 262 -15.24 4.63 -12.77
C HIS A 262 -16.64 4.67 -12.16
N PHE A 263 -16.78 4.97 -10.86
CA PHE A 263 -18.08 5.05 -10.21
C PHE A 263 -18.88 6.26 -10.70
N LEU A 264 -20.20 6.11 -10.72
CA LEU A 264 -21.16 7.15 -11.05
C LEU A 264 -22.03 7.46 -9.82
N GLY A 265 -22.16 8.73 -9.48
CA GLY A 265 -23.01 9.19 -8.40
C GLY A 265 -22.48 10.44 -7.73
N THR A 266 -22.89 10.67 -6.49
CA THR A 266 -22.40 11.78 -5.66
C THR A 266 -21.07 11.39 -5.02
N ARG A 267 -19.98 11.93 -5.58
CA ARG A 267 -18.63 11.76 -5.02
C ARG A 267 -18.40 12.75 -3.90
N GLU A 268 -18.01 12.24 -2.73
CA GLU A 268 -17.70 13.05 -1.55
C GLU A 268 -16.21 13.05 -1.24
N PRO A 269 -15.67 14.15 -0.70
CA PRO A 269 -14.31 14.14 -0.19
C PRO A 269 -14.18 13.14 0.97
N ARG A 270 -13.04 12.46 1.00
CA ARG A 270 -12.61 11.67 2.16
C ARG A 270 -12.08 12.60 3.26
N LYS A 271 -12.13 12.16 4.52
CA LYS A 271 -11.46 12.87 5.62
C LYS A 271 -9.95 12.69 5.49
N SER A 272 -9.23 13.78 5.29
CA SER A 272 -7.76 13.82 5.24
C SER A 272 -7.24 14.87 6.24
N LEU A 273 -5.92 14.91 6.44
CA LEU A 273 -5.26 16.09 7.02
C LEU A 273 -5.66 17.33 6.19
N PRO A 274 -5.47 18.58 6.70
CA PRO A 274 -5.68 19.79 5.91
C PRO A 274 -5.09 19.58 4.51
N THR A 275 -5.97 19.40 3.52
CA THR A 275 -5.56 18.78 2.27
C THR A 275 -4.99 19.86 1.39
N LEU A 276 -3.68 19.97 1.43
CA LEU A 276 -2.95 20.81 0.50
C LEU A 276 -3.03 20.17 -0.88
N GLU A 277 -3.79 20.79 -1.78
CA GLU A 277 -3.80 20.40 -3.18
C GLU A 277 -2.60 21.00 -3.92
N GLY A 278 -2.04 20.22 -4.85
CA GLY A 278 -0.96 20.64 -5.75
C GLY A 278 0.28 19.75 -5.72
N ASP A 279 1.26 20.10 -6.54
CA ASP A 279 2.55 19.42 -6.61
C ASP A 279 3.52 20.01 -5.58
N PHE A 280 4.10 19.16 -4.74
CA PHE A 280 5.05 19.56 -3.68
C PHE A 280 6.49 19.16 -4.01
N GLY A 281 6.73 18.35 -5.05
CA GLY A 281 8.05 17.84 -5.45
C GLY A 281 8.75 16.92 -4.44
N SER A 282 8.45 17.01 -3.14
CA SER A 282 8.96 16.12 -2.10
C SER A 282 8.06 16.10 -0.87
N PHE A 283 8.16 15.04 -0.07
CA PHE A 283 7.48 14.95 1.21
C PHE A 283 7.86 16.09 2.17
N PHE A 284 9.14 16.48 2.25
CA PHE A 284 9.55 17.52 3.19
C PHE A 284 8.98 18.91 2.83
N SER A 285 8.84 19.19 1.53
CA SER A 285 8.12 20.38 1.04
C SER A 285 6.66 20.36 1.46
N TYR A 286 5.98 19.22 1.29
CA TYR A 286 4.61 19.01 1.73
C TYR A 286 4.45 19.14 3.25
N TRP A 287 5.30 18.45 4.02
CA TRP A 287 5.30 18.44 5.49
C TRP A 287 5.53 19.83 6.10
N LYS A 288 6.38 20.65 5.47
CA LYS A 288 6.59 22.04 5.90
C LYS A 288 5.30 22.87 5.85
N LYS A 289 4.48 22.66 4.82
CA LYS A 289 3.21 23.37 4.65
C LYS A 289 2.14 22.83 5.62
N ILE A 290 2.00 21.50 5.74
CA ILE A 290 1.06 20.88 6.71
C ILE A 290 1.34 21.34 8.13
N LYS A 291 2.61 21.39 8.56
CA LYS A 291 2.97 21.89 9.90
C LYS A 291 2.49 23.32 10.13
N LYS A 292 2.58 24.18 9.12
CA LYS A 292 2.12 25.58 9.22
C LYS A 292 0.60 25.65 9.36
N GLU A 293 -0.14 24.85 8.60
CA GLU A 293 -1.61 24.83 8.69
C GLU A 293 -2.09 24.27 10.03
N LEU A 294 -1.51 23.16 10.49
CA LEU A 294 -1.84 22.61 11.81
C LEU A 294 -1.54 23.62 12.92
N GLN A 295 -0.42 24.35 12.86
CA GLN A 295 -0.12 25.41 13.83
C GLN A 295 -1.19 26.51 13.83
N LEU A 296 -1.65 26.95 12.66
CA LEU A 296 -2.72 27.95 12.56
C LEU A 296 -4.06 27.44 13.12
N GLU A 297 -4.38 26.15 12.93
CA GLU A 297 -5.58 25.54 13.51
C GLU A 297 -5.51 25.42 15.04
N PHE A 298 -4.32 25.17 15.59
CA PHE A 298 -4.13 25.15 17.06
C PHE A 298 -4.15 26.56 17.67
N GLU A 299 -3.66 27.58 16.96
CA GLU A 299 -3.65 28.97 17.44
C GLU A 299 -5.02 29.67 17.33
N SER A 300 -5.95 29.12 16.54
CA SER A 300 -7.31 29.65 16.32
C SER A 300 -8.40 28.98 17.15
N ARG A 301 -8.05 28.00 17.99
CA ARG A 301 -8.92 27.30 18.94
C ARG A 301 -8.60 27.70 20.38
#